data_AF-A0A7W1W1I4-F1
#
_entry.id   AF-A0A7W1W1I4-F1
#
_cell.length_a   1.000
_cell.length_b   1.000
_cell.length_c   1.000
_cell.angle_alpha   90.00
_cell.angle_beta   90.00
_cell.angle_gamma   90.00
#
_symmetry.space_group_name_H-M   'P 1'
#
loop_
_entity.id
_entity.type
_entity.pdbx_description
1 polymer ?
#
loop_
_entity_poly.entity_id
_entity_poly.type
_entity_poly.pdbx_seq_one_letter_code
_entity_poly.pdbx_strand_id
1 'polypeptide(L)'
;MQEELYNRFAGKMYAVCLRYSSNADDARDLLQEGFIKVYRNLHRFRAEGSFEGWIRRVFVNSSIEHFRKKSVQLATVTDKEEGMIEDSDISALDSLAEQDII
;
A
#
# COMPACT_ATOMS: atom_id res chain seq x y z
N MET A 1 5.12 17.01 10.51
CA MET A 1 4.92 16.56 9.11
C MET A 1 4.42 15.11 9.04
N GLN A 2 5.12 14.11 9.60
CA GLN A 2 4.64 12.72 9.58
C GLN A 2 3.33 12.53 10.36
N GLU A 3 3.22 13.12 11.56
CA GLU A 3 2.01 13.04 12.39
C GLU A 3 0.76 13.63 11.72
N GLU A 4 0.90 14.77 11.04
CA GLU A 4 -0.21 15.42 10.33
C GLU A 4 -0.69 14.59 9.14
N LEU A 5 0.25 14.02 8.38
CA LEU A 5 -0.06 13.11 7.27
C LEU A 5 -0.77 11.86 7.79
N TYR A 6 -0.27 11.27 8.88
CA TYR A 6 -0.89 10.12 9.52
C TYR A 6 -2.32 10.45 9.97
N ASN A 7 -2.52 11.51 10.74
CA ASN A 7 -3.84 11.90 11.24
C ASN A 7 -4.84 12.17 10.11
N ARG A 8 -4.37 12.68 8.97
CA ARG A 8 -5.22 12.97 7.82
C ARG A 8 -5.66 11.72 7.04
N PHE A 9 -4.78 10.73 6.89
CA PHE A 9 -5.00 9.61 5.99
C PHE A 9 -5.23 8.27 6.69
N ALA A 10 -4.84 8.11 7.95
CA ALA A 10 -4.85 6.81 8.65
C ALA A 10 -6.24 6.18 8.68
N GLY A 11 -7.29 6.94 8.96
CA GLY A 11 -8.66 6.38 8.96
C GLY A 11 -9.09 5.85 7.59
N LYS A 12 -8.83 6.60 6.52
CA LYS A 12 -9.17 6.20 5.15
C LYS A 12 -8.32 5.01 4.69
N MET A 13 -7.03 5.02 4.99
CA MET A 13 -6.12 3.96 4.58
C MET A 13 -6.32 2.69 5.39
N TYR A 14 -6.72 2.81 6.66
CA TYR A 14 -7.13 1.66 7.46
C TYR A 14 -8.36 0.97 6.87
N ALA A 15 -9.34 1.74 6.39
CA ALA A 15 -10.48 1.18 5.65
C ALA A 15 -10.07 0.45 4.36
N VAL A 16 -9.03 0.93 3.67
CA VAL A 16 -8.43 0.21 2.53
C VAL A 16 -7.79 -1.08 3.00
N CYS A 17 -6.91 -1.06 4.02
CA CYS A 17 -6.25 -2.24 4.56
C CYS A 17 -7.25 -3.32 5.01
N LEU A 18 -8.35 -2.94 5.64
CA LEU A 18 -9.42 -3.85 6.05
C LEU A 18 -10.04 -4.62 4.88
N ARG A 19 -10.12 -4.03 3.68
CA ARG A 19 -10.65 -4.73 2.48
C ARG A 19 -9.74 -5.84 2.00
N TYR A 20 -8.45 -5.78 2.32
CA TYR A 20 -7.43 -6.72 1.86
C TYR A 20 -6.87 -7.61 2.99
N SER A 21 -7.39 -7.48 4.21
CA SER A 21 -6.92 -8.21 5.39
C SER A 21 -7.94 -9.24 5.87
N SER A 22 -7.46 -10.34 6.44
CA SER A 22 -8.34 -11.37 7.02
C SER A 22 -8.85 -11.02 8.40
N ASN A 23 -8.17 -10.12 9.13
CA ASN A 23 -8.53 -9.69 10.47
C ASN A 23 -8.03 -8.25 10.72
N ALA A 24 -8.35 -7.69 11.88
CA ALA A 24 -8.00 -6.32 12.23
C ALA A 24 -6.49 -6.13 12.52
N ASP A 25 -5.78 -7.16 12.96
CA ASP A 25 -4.35 -7.10 13.26
C ASP A 25 -3.54 -7.02 11.96
N ASP A 26 -3.82 -7.91 11.00
CA ASP A 26 -3.28 -7.86 9.63
C ASP A 26 -3.50 -6.47 8.99
N ALA A 27 -4.67 -5.86 9.22
CA ALA A 27 -4.98 -4.53 8.70
C ALA A 27 -4.14 -3.42 9.37
N ARG A 28 -3.78 -3.56 10.65
CA ARG A 28 -2.90 -2.59 11.33
C ARG A 28 -1.45 -2.74 10.88
N ASP A 29 -1.00 -3.97 10.62
CA ASP A 29 0.34 -4.21 10.08
C ASP A 29 0.47 -3.60 8.68
N LEU A 30 -0.50 -3.86 7.79
CA LEU A 30 -0.58 -3.22 6.48
C LEU A 30 -0.63 -1.69 6.57
N LEU A 31 -1.37 -1.16 7.57
CA LEU A 31 -1.46 0.28 7.77
C LEU A 31 -0.06 0.86 8.05
N GLN A 32 0.68 0.20 8.93
CA GLN A 32 2.00 0.63 9.35
C GLN A 32 3.02 0.52 8.21
N GLU A 33 3.08 -0.63 7.53
CA GLU A 33 3.95 -0.83 6.36
C GLU A 33 3.66 0.16 5.24
N GLY A 34 2.37 0.42 4.96
CA GLY A 34 1.95 1.39 3.96
C GLY A 34 2.46 2.79 4.27
N PHE A 35 2.36 3.24 5.53
CA PHE A 35 2.91 4.54 5.92
C PHE A 35 4.45 4.59 5.85
N ILE A 36 5.15 3.52 6.24
CA ILE A 36 6.61 3.44 6.09
C ILE A 36 7.00 3.64 4.62
N LYS A 37 6.31 2.94 3.69
CA LYS A 37 6.53 3.08 2.25
C LYS A 37 6.19 4.48 1.74
N VAL A 38 5.11 5.10 2.21
CA VAL A 38 4.75 6.49 1.88
C VAL A 38 5.87 7.44 2.31
N TYR A 39 6.35 7.35 3.55
CA TYR A 39 7.40 8.26 4.03
C TYR A 39 8.72 8.07 3.30
N ARG A 40 9.11 6.81 3.04
CA ARG A 40 10.33 6.49 2.28
C ARG A 40 10.27 7.04 0.85
N ASN A 41 9.10 7.01 0.21
CA ASN A 41 8.93 7.41 -1.18
C ASN A 41 8.32 8.81 -1.36
N LEU A 42 8.12 9.58 -0.28
CA LEU A 42 7.47 10.89 -0.35
C LEU A 42 8.19 11.86 -1.30
N HIS A 43 9.52 11.78 -1.36
CA HIS A 43 10.36 12.58 -2.26
C HIS A 43 10.15 12.27 -3.75
N ARG A 44 9.48 11.17 -4.09
CA ARG A 44 9.19 10.75 -5.47
C ARG A 44 7.85 11.26 -5.97
N PHE A 45 7.01 11.84 -5.11
CA PHE A 45 5.71 12.37 -5.54
C PHE A 45 5.90 13.60 -6.44
N ARG A 46 5.55 13.48 -7.73
CA ARG A 46 5.72 14.52 -8.76
C ARG A 46 4.50 15.43 -8.98
N ALA A 47 3.47 15.32 -8.15
CA ALA A 47 2.24 16.10 -8.25
C ALA A 47 1.47 15.95 -9.59
N GLU A 48 1.68 14.86 -10.33
CA GLU A 48 0.95 14.52 -11.56
C GLU A 48 -0.47 13.97 -11.28
N GLY A 49 -1.05 14.32 -10.13
CA GLY A 49 -2.33 13.82 -9.64
C GLY A 49 -2.57 14.21 -8.17
N SER A 50 -3.64 13.67 -7.59
CA SER A 50 -3.94 13.95 -6.17
C SER A 50 -2.98 13.21 -5.25
N PHE A 51 -2.50 13.89 -4.22
CA PHE A 51 -1.66 13.28 -3.18
C PHE A 51 -2.37 12.13 -2.46
N GLU A 52 -3.68 12.27 -2.22
CA GLU A 52 -4.50 11.20 -1.65
C GLU A 52 -4.55 9.96 -2.56
N GLY A 53 -4.70 10.15 -3.88
CA GLY A 53 -4.67 9.06 -4.85
C GLY A 53 -3.33 8.32 -4.87
N TRP A 54 -2.23 9.06 -4.82
CA TRP A 54 -0.89 8.48 -4.73
C TRP A 54 -0.70 7.67 -3.45
N ILE A 55 -1.09 8.20 -2.29
CA ILE A 55 -1.07 7.46 -1.02
C ILE A 55 -1.91 6.19 -1.13
N ARG A 56 -3.18 6.31 -1.57
CA ARG A 56 -4.08 5.16 -1.71
C ARG A 56 -3.46 4.05 -2.55
N ARG A 57 -2.75 4.41 -3.63
CA ARG A 57 -2.07 3.44 -4.49
C ARG A 57 -0.94 2.72 -3.78
N VAL A 58 -0.12 3.42 -3.01
CA VAL A 58 0.91 2.79 -2.15
C VAL A 58 0.28 1.76 -1.21
N PHE A 59 -0.88 2.09 -0.61
CA PHE A 59 -1.58 1.18 0.31
C PHE A 59 -2.18 -0.04 -0.40
N VAL A 60 -2.85 0.14 -1.54
CA VAL A 60 -3.42 -0.97 -2.32
C VAL A 60 -2.30 -1.92 -2.77
N ASN A 61 -1.22 -1.38 -3.33
CA ASN A 61 -0.09 -2.19 -3.82
C ASN A 61 0.58 -2.96 -2.68
N SER A 62 0.78 -2.32 -1.53
CA SER A 62 1.34 -2.97 -0.35
C SER A 62 0.44 -4.09 0.16
N SER A 63 -0.89 -3.88 0.13
CA SER A 63 -1.87 -4.87 0.55
C SER A 63 -1.89 -6.09 -0.37
N ILE A 64 -1.86 -5.88 -1.69
CA ILE A 64 -1.78 -6.95 -2.70
C ILE A 64 -0.47 -7.72 -2.55
N GLU A 65 0.66 -7.02 -2.38
CA GLU A 65 1.97 -7.63 -2.18
C GLU A 65 1.99 -8.52 -0.93
N HIS A 66 1.47 -8.02 0.19
CA HIS A 66 1.35 -8.77 1.44
C HIS A 66 0.47 -10.01 1.28
N PHE A 67 -0.68 -9.91 0.62
CA PHE A 67 -1.55 -11.06 0.37
C PHE A 67 -0.90 -12.11 -0.53
N ARG A 68 -0.21 -11.66 -1.59
CA ARG A 68 0.57 -12.53 -2.48
C ARG A 68 1.69 -13.23 -1.70
N LYS A 69 2.42 -12.48 -0.86
CA LYS A 69 3.47 -13.03 0.00
C LYS A 69 2.93 -14.02 1.01
N LYS A 70 1.79 -13.77 1.65
CA LYS A 70 1.15 -14.71 2.60
C LYS A 70 0.73 -16.01 1.90
N SER A 71 0.18 -15.89 0.70
CA SER A 71 -0.19 -17.04 -0.14
C SER A 71 1.02 -17.85 -0.60
N VAL A 72 2.12 -17.17 -0.97
CA VAL A 72 3.38 -17.79 -1.39
C VAL A 72 4.19 -18.33 -0.20
N GLN A 73 4.18 -17.69 0.96
CA GLN A 73 4.85 -18.17 2.19
C GLN A 73 4.20 -19.45 2.71
N LEU A 74 2.86 -19.57 2.57
CA LEU A 74 2.17 -20.84 2.83
C LEU A 74 2.62 -21.95 1.88
N ALA A 75 3.13 -21.60 0.69
CA ALA A 75 3.60 -22.55 -0.32
C ALA A 75 5.12 -22.77 -0.31
N THR A 76 5.91 -21.81 0.16
CA THR A 76 7.38 -21.78 0.07
C THR A 76 7.94 -20.85 1.16
N VAL A 77 8.46 -21.43 2.24
CA VAL A 77 9.31 -20.73 3.21
C VAL A 77 10.67 -20.48 2.54
N THR A 78 10.88 -19.30 1.95
CA THR A 78 12.24 -18.84 1.62
C THR A 78 12.29 -17.32 1.48
N ASP A 79 13.35 -16.74 2.04
CA ASP A 79 13.68 -15.31 2.15
C ASP A 79 13.34 -14.45 0.93
N LYS A 80 12.84 -13.21 1.13
CA LYS A 80 13.39 -12.02 0.42
C LYS A 80 12.75 -10.65 0.70
N GLU A 81 13.67 -9.71 0.90
CA GLU A 81 13.84 -8.34 0.37
C GLU A 81 12.59 -7.49 0.06
N GLU A 82 12.44 -6.40 0.82
CA GLU A 82 11.57 -5.26 0.56
C GLU A 82 12.01 -4.54 -0.74
N GLY A 83 11.42 -4.90 -1.88
CA GLY A 83 11.63 -4.18 -3.14
C GLY A 83 11.10 -2.74 -3.05
N MET A 84 11.92 -1.75 -3.42
CA MET A 84 11.45 -0.38 -3.62
C MET A 84 10.47 -0.36 -4.79
N ILE A 85 9.28 0.18 -4.59
CA ILE A 85 8.28 0.30 -5.66
C ILE A 85 8.79 1.34 -6.68
N GLU A 86 8.98 0.92 -7.93
CA GLU A 86 9.32 1.79 -9.04
C GLU A 86 8.05 2.48 -9.58
N ASP A 87 8.18 3.72 -10.06
CA ASP A 87 7.06 4.56 -10.52
C ASP A 87 6.29 3.92 -11.70
N SER A 88 6.98 3.06 -12.48
CA SER A 88 6.38 2.26 -13.55
C SER A 88 5.39 1.22 -13.04
N ASP A 89 5.66 0.60 -11.89
CA ASP A 89 4.78 -0.42 -11.30
C ASP A 89 3.53 0.22 -10.69
N ILE A 90 3.68 1.45 -10.20
CA ILE A 90 2.59 2.29 -9.71
C ILE A 90 1.61 2.59 -10.87
N SER A 91 2.12 2.98 -12.05
CA SER A 91 1.29 3.30 -13.21
C SER A 91 0.55 2.09 -13.79
N ALA A 92 1.18 0.91 -13.83
CA ALA A 92 0.56 -0.30 -14.39
C ALA A 92 -0.59 -0.83 -13.53
N LEU A 93 -0.48 -0.70 -12.20
CA LEU A 93 -1.51 -1.13 -11.25
C LEU A 93 -2.71 -0.17 -11.19
N ASP A 94 -2.55 1.06 -11.68
CA ASP A 94 -3.63 2.04 -11.75
C ASP A 94 -4.78 1.57 -12.64
N SER A 95 -4.44 0.97 -13.79
CA SER A 95 -5.41 0.40 -14.72
C SER A 95 -6.15 -0.83 -14.16
N LEU A 96 -5.59 -1.51 -13.15
CA LEU A 96 -6.22 -2.65 -12.48
C LEU A 96 -7.07 -2.20 -11.29
N ALA A 97 -6.60 -1.23 -10.50
CA ALA A 97 -7.33 -0.71 -9.35
C ALA A 97 -8.57 0.12 -9.76
N GLU A 98 -8.58 0.71 -10.95
CA GLU A 98 -9.77 1.34 -11.55
C GLU A 98 -10.88 0.32 -11.86
N GLN A 99 -10.54 -0.93 -12.17
CA GLN A 99 -11.52 -1.97 -12.52
C GLN A 99 -12.20 -2.61 -11.31
N ASP A 100 -11.56 -2.58 -10.13
CA ASP A 100 -12.16 -2.99 -8.85
C ASP A 100 -13.15 -1.95 -8.27
N ILE A 101 -13.44 -0.87 -9.03
CA ILE A 101 -14.44 0.15 -8.75
C ILE A 101 -15.58 0.04 -9.77
N ILE A 102 -16.23 -1.12 -9.85
CA ILE A 102 -17.61 -1.28 -10.35
C ILE A 102 -18.35 -2.21 -9.39
#